data_AF-A0A4P2QCV9-F1
#
_entry.id   AF-A0A4P2QCV9-F1
#
_cell.length_a   1.000
_cell.length_b   1.000
_cell.length_c   1.000
_cell.angle_alpha   90.00
_cell.angle_beta   90.00
_cell.angle_gamma   90.00
#
_symmetry.space_group_name_H-M   'P 1'
#
loop_
_entity.id
_entity.type
_entity.pdbx_description
1 polymer ?
#
loop_
_entity_poly.entity_id
_entity_poly.type
_entity_poly.pdbx_seq_one_letter_code
_entity_poly.pdbx_strand_id
1 'polypeptide(L)'
;MPKPRGRGTAAEPRRTVKASSGRARAAPPEEPRARGGAAAGSPAALRDGAERPASSRARPKGAKAAKAAKAKAARAAAERPASPKARAGRARAAEPARAAPRKRRAPPASAEEDAALSPPRAPELDWDDTQSGSPAEVLAQRWTERGEQLFQELAAHGASLHEYRADLKEGRFVWLAPGGRVSAEARARLLCSWSRATSVLVMAWADPFFRATGVERIDGLLAEQDDVDEEGAWQIAMEAADACGAAYLYRVASPQAWYFLALDALTFAPERSSFHPGAPVGLVLRGIRDAREAIASRAEPADVIRDRLSALSESLLHQARYAYRDTDWVARLDRTGACLMHLAKRIPRESFSAIAAGQRVGEWLERELAVELLDALSLIEDEWSLFG
;
A
#
# COMPACT_ATOMS: atom_id res chain seq x y z
N MET A 1 6.91 -6.96 -77.29
CA MET A 1 5.74 -7.84 -77.52
C MET A 1 5.44 -8.61 -76.23
N PRO A 2 4.22 -9.11 -75.96
CA PRO A 2 2.94 -8.45 -75.64
C PRO A 2 2.54 -8.70 -74.16
N LYS A 3 2.03 -7.68 -73.44
CA LYS A 3 0.65 -7.51 -72.91
C LYS A 3 0.21 -8.30 -71.64
N PRO A 4 -0.76 -7.75 -70.87
CA PRO A 4 -0.85 -7.79 -69.40
C PRO A 4 -2.13 -8.46 -68.86
N ARG A 5 -2.25 -8.58 -67.53
CA ARG A 5 -3.51 -8.72 -66.76
C ARG A 5 -3.26 -8.02 -65.40
N GLY A 6 -4.04 -7.07 -64.88
CA GLY A 6 -5.50 -6.94 -64.75
C GLY A 6 -5.88 -7.34 -63.31
N ARG A 7 -6.06 -6.41 -62.35
CA ARG A 7 -7.23 -5.58 -61.99
C ARG A 7 -8.03 -6.16 -60.80
N GLY A 8 -8.27 -5.34 -59.77
CA GLY A 8 -9.30 -5.49 -58.72
C GLY A 8 -8.81 -4.96 -57.36
N THR A 9 -9.01 -3.71 -56.95
CA THR A 9 -10.20 -2.95 -56.46
C THR A 9 -10.76 -3.37 -55.08
N ALA A 10 -11.04 -2.33 -54.28
CA ALA A 10 -11.84 -2.23 -53.05
C ALA A 10 -11.11 -2.53 -51.73
N ALA A 11 -11.29 -1.81 -50.61
CA ALA A 11 -11.95 -0.55 -50.30
C ALA A 11 -11.44 -0.10 -48.91
N GLU A 12 -11.05 1.16 -48.76
CA GLU A 12 -10.81 1.81 -47.46
C GLU A 12 -12.14 2.29 -46.85
N PRO A 13 -12.35 2.15 -45.54
CA PRO A 13 -13.22 3.05 -44.79
C PRO A 13 -12.39 4.08 -44.01
N ARG A 14 -12.52 5.34 -44.43
CA ARG A 14 -12.25 6.53 -43.62
C ARG A 14 -13.33 6.68 -42.54
N ARG A 15 -12.93 6.94 -41.30
CA ARG A 15 -13.71 7.77 -40.36
C ARG A 15 -12.78 8.69 -39.56
N THR A 16 -12.77 9.94 -39.99
CA THR A 16 -12.51 11.15 -39.22
C THR A 16 -13.76 11.50 -38.40
N VAL A 17 -13.64 11.98 -37.15
CA VAL A 17 -14.44 13.10 -36.61
C VAL A 17 -13.73 13.76 -35.41
N LYS A 18 -13.33 15.02 -35.66
CA LYS A 18 -13.35 16.25 -34.83
C LYS A 18 -12.90 16.25 -33.37
N ALA A 19 -11.77 16.92 -33.19
CA ALA A 19 -11.54 17.84 -32.09
C ALA A 19 -12.49 19.06 -32.18
N SER A 20 -13.14 19.42 -31.08
CA SER A 20 -13.83 20.71 -30.93
C SER A 20 -13.14 21.53 -29.83
N SER A 21 -12.45 22.56 -30.27
CA SER A 21 -11.94 23.68 -29.48
C SER A 21 -13.09 24.59 -29.04
N GLY A 22 -13.35 24.67 -27.75
CA GLY A 22 -14.27 25.62 -27.13
C GLY A 22 -13.51 26.63 -26.28
N ARG A 23 -13.13 27.75 -26.90
CA ARG A 23 -12.46 28.90 -26.26
C ARG A 23 -13.54 29.92 -25.90
N ALA A 24 -14.00 29.95 -24.65
CA ALA A 24 -14.84 31.03 -24.14
C ALA A 24 -13.96 32.15 -23.59
N ARG A 25 -14.09 33.33 -24.20
CA ARG A 25 -13.41 34.57 -23.80
C ARG A 25 -14.13 35.20 -22.62
N ALA A 26 -13.33 35.79 -21.74
CA ALA A 26 -13.72 36.69 -20.68
C ALA A 26 -14.47 37.93 -21.22
N ALA A 27 -15.45 38.38 -20.46
CA ALA A 27 -16.01 39.73 -20.48
C ALA A 27 -15.95 40.32 -19.05
N PRO A 28 -15.81 41.65 -18.90
CA PRO A 28 -15.39 42.31 -17.67
C PRO A 28 -16.58 42.63 -16.74
N PRO A 29 -16.35 42.91 -15.43
CA PRO A 29 -17.36 43.54 -14.60
C PRO A 29 -17.30 45.08 -14.72
N GLU A 30 -18.43 45.66 -15.15
CA GLU A 30 -18.77 47.07 -14.96
C GLU A 30 -19.42 47.26 -13.57
N GLU A 31 -18.82 48.10 -12.73
CA GLU A 31 -19.53 49.01 -11.83
C GLU A 31 -19.71 50.34 -12.61
N PRO A 32 -20.78 51.16 -12.42
CA PRO A 32 -21.22 51.67 -11.10
C PRO A 32 -22.73 52.00 -10.96
N ARG A 33 -23.23 52.13 -9.73
CA ARG A 33 -24.00 53.33 -9.28
C ARG A 33 -24.38 53.29 -7.80
N ALA A 34 -24.15 54.45 -7.20
CA ALA A 34 -24.34 54.83 -5.81
C ALA A 34 -25.74 55.41 -5.51
N ARG A 35 -25.95 55.63 -4.19
CA ARG A 35 -26.92 56.47 -3.44
C ARG A 35 -27.95 55.64 -2.65
N GLY A 36 -28.15 55.83 -1.34
CA GLY A 36 -27.63 56.76 -0.32
C GLY A 36 -27.97 56.20 1.08
N GLY A 37 -27.18 56.46 2.13
CA GLY A 37 -27.40 57.50 3.16
C GLY A 37 -28.35 57.00 4.28
N ALA A 38 -28.13 57.13 5.60
CA ALA A 38 -27.22 57.95 6.38
C ALA A 38 -27.20 57.52 7.88
N ALA A 39 -26.16 57.99 8.61
CA ALA A 39 -26.08 58.29 10.06
C ALA A 39 -26.11 57.12 11.08
N ALA A 40 -25.37 57.06 12.19
CA ALA A 40 -24.37 57.85 12.91
C ALA A 40 -23.84 56.92 14.05
N GLY A 41 -22.67 57.04 14.69
CA GLY A 41 -21.57 57.97 14.58
C GLY A 41 -20.34 57.42 15.34
N SER A 42 -19.20 58.08 15.12
CA SER A 42 -17.96 57.96 15.92
C SER A 42 -18.02 58.87 17.16
N PRO A 43 -17.08 58.74 18.13
CA PRO A 43 -15.78 59.45 18.06
C PRO A 43 -14.57 58.51 18.33
N ALA A 44 -13.42 58.62 17.65
CA ALA A 44 -12.28 59.54 17.88
C ALA A 44 -11.44 59.14 19.14
N ALA A 45 -10.10 59.10 19.21
CA ALA A 45 -9.00 59.52 18.34
C ALA A 45 -7.65 58.95 18.89
N LEU A 46 -6.55 59.23 18.16
CA LEU A 46 -5.08 59.20 18.45
C LEU A 46 -4.32 58.09 17.69
N ARG A 47 -3.63 58.39 16.56
CA ARG A 47 -2.30 59.06 16.37
C ARG A 47 -1.15 58.28 17.03
N ASP A 48 0.03 58.04 16.46
CA ASP A 48 0.82 58.45 15.28
C ASP A 48 1.73 57.24 14.96
N GLY A 49 2.15 56.89 13.73
CA GLY A 49 3.11 57.59 12.87
C GLY A 49 4.51 56.95 12.96
N ALA A 50 4.95 56.19 11.94
CA ALA A 50 6.37 56.00 11.56
C ALA A 50 6.54 55.09 10.32
N GLU A 51 6.75 55.74 9.18
CA GLU A 51 7.76 55.49 8.13
C GLU A 51 8.19 54.08 7.67
N ARG A 52 8.02 53.89 6.35
CA ARG A 52 8.67 52.92 5.44
C ARG A 52 10.20 53.13 5.35
N PRO A 53 10.99 52.14 4.85
CA PRO A 53 11.26 52.10 3.40
C PRO A 53 11.27 50.70 2.77
N ALA A 54 10.99 50.72 1.46
CA ALA A 54 11.04 49.62 0.52
C ALA A 54 12.48 49.16 0.23
N SER A 55 12.66 47.86 -0.04
CA SER A 55 13.87 47.31 -0.64
C SER A 55 13.52 46.53 -1.90
N SER A 56 13.93 47.09 -3.04
CA SER A 56 13.96 46.49 -4.36
C SER A 56 15.30 45.77 -4.54
N ARG A 57 15.29 44.49 -4.95
CA ARG A 57 16.50 43.83 -5.44
C ARG A 57 16.24 43.03 -6.71
N ALA A 58 16.99 43.42 -7.73
CA ALA A 58 16.94 43.01 -9.11
C ALA A 58 17.39 41.56 -9.34
N ARG A 59 16.82 40.93 -10.36
CA ARG A 59 17.28 39.67 -10.99
C ARG A 59 18.18 39.99 -12.19
N PRO A 60 19.35 39.34 -12.36
CA PRO A 60 20.04 39.32 -13.64
C PRO A 60 19.58 38.14 -14.50
N LYS A 61 19.52 38.41 -15.82
CA LYS A 61 19.35 37.43 -16.90
C LYS A 61 20.70 36.88 -17.33
N GLY A 62 20.70 35.60 -17.73
CA GLY A 62 21.47 35.13 -18.89
C GLY A 62 22.54 34.07 -18.61
N ALA A 63 22.41 32.91 -19.27
CA ALA A 63 23.48 32.28 -20.05
C ALA A 63 22.92 31.11 -20.88
N LYS A 64 23.43 31.00 -22.11
CA LYS A 64 23.14 30.00 -23.14
C LYS A 64 24.12 28.81 -23.05
N ALA A 65 23.70 27.70 -23.66
CA ALA A 65 24.44 26.85 -24.62
C ALA A 65 24.85 25.42 -24.23
N ALA A 66 25.03 24.62 -25.31
CA ALA A 66 25.48 23.22 -25.47
C ALA A 66 24.33 22.18 -25.44
N LYS A 67 23.84 21.56 -26.54
CA LYS A 67 24.36 21.06 -27.85
C LYS A 67 25.16 19.74 -27.76
N ALA A 68 24.78 18.80 -28.64
CA ALA A 68 25.40 17.52 -29.01
C ALA A 68 25.03 16.30 -28.13
N ALA A 69 24.81 15.08 -28.62
CA ALA A 69 24.67 14.51 -29.97
C ALA A 69 23.96 13.15 -29.82
N LYS A 70 23.07 12.79 -30.75
CA LYS A 70 22.43 11.46 -30.82
C LYS A 70 22.85 10.83 -32.14
N ALA A 71 23.69 9.80 -32.07
CA ALA A 71 24.03 8.95 -33.21
C ALA A 71 23.52 7.52 -32.95
N LYS A 72 22.89 6.98 -33.99
CA LYS A 72 22.30 5.64 -34.12
C LYS A 72 23.33 4.53 -33.95
N ALA A 73 22.89 3.38 -33.46
CA ALA A 73 23.32 2.09 -34.00
C ALA A 73 22.13 1.12 -34.00
N ALA A 74 21.88 0.55 -35.17
CA ALA A 74 20.93 -0.51 -35.46
C ALA A 74 21.73 -1.71 -36.00
N ARG A 75 21.13 -2.92 -35.91
CA ARG A 75 21.63 -4.26 -36.30
C ARG A 75 22.58 -4.88 -35.25
N ALA A 76 22.50 -6.17 -34.92
CA ALA A 76 22.04 -7.30 -35.71
C ALA A 76 21.26 -8.33 -34.86
N ALA A 77 20.36 -9.02 -35.55
CA ALA A 77 19.64 -10.18 -35.08
C ALA A 77 20.32 -11.47 -35.58
N ALA A 78 19.95 -12.57 -34.91
CA ALA A 78 20.15 -13.98 -35.25
C ALA A 78 21.43 -14.64 -34.71
N GLU A 79 21.27 -15.38 -33.61
CA GLU A 79 21.47 -16.84 -33.61
C GLU A 79 20.78 -17.47 -32.38
N ARG A 80 20.00 -18.54 -32.61
CA ARG A 80 19.28 -19.31 -31.57
C ARG A 80 20.29 -20.25 -30.87
N PRO A 81 20.33 -20.33 -29.53
CA PRO A 81 21.16 -21.32 -28.87
C PRO A 81 20.45 -22.67 -28.74
N ALA A 82 21.27 -23.72 -28.86
CA ALA A 82 20.93 -25.10 -28.55
C ALA A 82 20.80 -25.30 -27.02
N SER A 83 19.86 -26.15 -26.63
CA SER A 83 19.54 -26.54 -25.26
C SER A 83 20.67 -27.35 -24.61
N PRO A 84 21.01 -27.10 -23.33
CA PRO A 84 21.77 -28.06 -22.54
C PRO A 84 20.87 -28.89 -21.62
N LYS A 85 21.29 -30.15 -21.53
CA LYS A 85 20.69 -31.28 -20.85
C LYS A 85 20.72 -31.14 -19.33
N ALA A 86 19.71 -31.76 -18.72
CA ALA A 86 19.65 -32.15 -17.32
C ALA A 86 20.92 -32.91 -16.88
N ARG A 87 21.36 -32.64 -15.64
CA ARG A 87 22.02 -33.65 -14.83
C ARG A 87 21.69 -33.48 -13.35
N ALA A 88 21.27 -34.61 -12.79
CA ALA A 88 20.92 -34.84 -11.40
C ALA A 88 22.16 -35.00 -10.51
N GLY A 89 21.95 -34.86 -9.19
CA GLY A 89 22.44 -35.89 -8.27
C GLY A 89 22.92 -35.42 -6.88
N ARG A 90 22.12 -35.76 -5.85
CA ARG A 90 22.47 -36.25 -4.49
C ARG A 90 23.30 -35.30 -3.58
N ALA A 91 23.23 -35.32 -2.24
CA ALA A 91 22.81 -36.29 -1.21
C ALA A 91 22.29 -35.49 0.02
N ARG A 92 21.26 -35.86 0.80
CA ARG A 92 21.06 -36.97 1.76
C ARG A 92 22.13 -37.13 2.86
N ALA A 93 21.80 -36.65 4.06
CA ALA A 93 22.17 -37.18 5.39
C ALA A 93 20.98 -36.82 6.33
N ALA A 94 20.11 -37.73 6.77
CA ALA A 94 20.26 -38.86 7.70
C ALA A 94 20.42 -38.41 9.17
N GLU A 95 19.28 -38.35 9.85
CA GLU A 95 19.06 -38.09 11.27
C GLU A 95 18.67 -39.40 11.98
N PRO A 96 19.18 -39.71 13.20
CA PRO A 96 18.74 -40.88 13.95
C PRO A 96 17.85 -40.54 15.17
N ALA A 97 16.63 -41.08 15.10
CA ALA A 97 16.04 -42.05 16.03
C ALA A 97 15.62 -41.67 17.48
N ARG A 98 14.29 -41.78 17.65
CA ARG A 98 13.54 -42.63 18.63
C ARG A 98 13.41 -42.18 20.10
N ALA A 99 12.14 -41.94 20.48
CA ALA A 99 11.56 -42.41 21.74
C ALA A 99 10.09 -42.83 21.53
N ALA A 100 9.71 -44.00 22.03
CA ALA A 100 8.38 -44.62 21.87
C ALA A 100 7.47 -44.37 23.10
N PRO A 101 6.14 -44.28 22.95
CA PRO A 101 5.22 -44.34 24.08
C PRO A 101 4.57 -45.72 24.28
N ARG A 102 4.11 -45.91 25.52
CA ARG A 102 3.77 -47.17 26.19
C ARG A 102 2.38 -47.74 25.85
N LYS A 103 2.26 -49.06 26.02
CA LYS A 103 1.09 -49.95 25.86
C LYS A 103 -0.16 -49.46 26.61
N ARG A 104 -1.29 -49.37 25.89
CA ARG A 104 -2.65 -49.25 26.44
C ARG A 104 -3.22 -50.63 26.78
N ARG A 105 -3.91 -50.70 27.93
CA ARG A 105 -4.59 -51.86 28.52
C ARG A 105 -6.04 -51.88 28.05
N ALA A 106 -6.53 -53.04 27.60
CA ALA A 106 -7.90 -53.26 27.15
C ALA A 106 -8.90 -53.35 28.32
N PRO A 107 -10.16 -52.92 28.15
CA PRO A 107 -11.26 -53.30 29.04
C PRO A 107 -12.00 -54.57 28.54
N PRO A 108 -12.66 -55.32 29.43
CA PRO A 108 -13.36 -56.56 29.11
C PRO A 108 -14.77 -56.33 28.55
N ALA A 109 -15.20 -57.31 27.75
CA ALA A 109 -16.53 -57.48 27.19
C ALA A 109 -17.59 -57.71 28.28
N SER A 110 -18.79 -57.17 28.04
CA SER A 110 -20.03 -57.52 28.75
C SER A 110 -21.08 -57.90 27.71
N ALA A 111 -21.69 -59.07 27.92
CA ALA A 111 -22.73 -59.72 27.13
C ALA A 111 -24.06 -58.92 27.20
N GLU A 112 -24.77 -58.82 26.07
CA GLU A 112 -26.07 -59.49 25.78
C GLU A 112 -27.17 -59.23 26.82
N GLU A 113 -28.23 -58.52 26.41
CA GLU A 113 -29.62 -59.01 26.56
C GLU A 113 -30.65 -58.16 25.78
N ASP A 114 -31.47 -58.90 25.05
CA ASP A 114 -32.79 -58.65 24.44
C ASP A 114 -33.51 -57.29 24.61
N ALA A 115 -33.86 -56.69 23.46
CA ALA A 115 -35.13 -55.98 23.30
C ALA A 115 -35.61 -55.96 21.84
N ALA A 116 -36.55 -56.86 21.55
CA ALA A 116 -37.68 -56.72 20.62
C ALA A 116 -37.45 -56.03 19.25
N LEU A 117 -37.44 -56.88 18.22
CA LEU A 117 -37.65 -56.60 16.80
C LEU A 117 -38.86 -55.65 16.57
N SER A 118 -38.60 -54.36 16.40
CA SER A 118 -39.46 -53.49 15.61
C SER A 118 -39.07 -53.62 14.14
N PRO A 119 -40.02 -53.72 13.19
CA PRO A 119 -39.67 -53.75 11.77
C PRO A 119 -38.88 -52.49 11.40
N PRO A 120 -37.82 -52.61 10.56
CA PRO A 120 -36.98 -51.49 10.20
C PRO A 120 -37.84 -50.43 9.50
N ARG A 121 -38.09 -49.32 10.19
CA ARG A 121 -38.63 -48.11 9.56
C ARG A 121 -37.60 -47.73 8.51
N ALA A 122 -38.04 -47.61 7.24
CA ALA A 122 -37.18 -47.13 6.17
C ALA A 122 -36.50 -45.85 6.66
N PRO A 123 -35.18 -45.69 6.49
CA PRO A 123 -34.52 -44.45 6.86
C PRO A 123 -35.23 -43.34 6.09
N GLU A 124 -35.93 -42.48 6.81
CA GLU A 124 -36.31 -41.17 6.31
C GLU A 124 -34.96 -40.51 6.01
N LEU A 125 -34.56 -40.59 4.74
CA LEU A 125 -33.50 -39.76 4.17
C LEU A 125 -34.03 -38.35 4.31
N ASP A 126 -33.73 -37.78 5.47
CA ASP A 126 -33.87 -36.39 5.77
C ASP A 126 -32.90 -35.66 4.85
N TRP A 127 -33.40 -35.34 3.66
CA TRP A 127 -32.78 -34.40 2.73
C TRP A 127 -33.07 -32.97 3.18
N ASP A 128 -33.30 -32.72 4.47
CA ASP A 128 -33.16 -31.39 5.00
C ASP A 128 -31.72 -30.96 4.71
N ASP A 129 -31.62 -30.22 3.61
CA ASP A 129 -30.60 -29.24 3.23
C ASP A 129 -30.41 -28.27 4.40
N THR A 130 -30.01 -28.79 5.55
CA THR A 130 -29.39 -28.02 6.60
C THR A 130 -28.12 -27.55 5.93
N GLN A 131 -28.17 -26.31 5.45
CA GLN A 131 -27.05 -25.48 5.06
C GLN A 131 -26.07 -25.45 6.23
N SER A 132 -25.37 -26.55 6.41
CA SER A 132 -24.27 -26.72 7.33
C SER A 132 -23.07 -26.16 6.58
N GLY A 133 -23.17 -24.88 6.20
CA GLY A 133 -22.07 -24.15 5.62
C GLY A 133 -20.88 -24.34 6.53
N SER A 134 -19.70 -24.49 5.93
CA SER A 134 -18.49 -24.63 6.74
C SER A 134 -18.41 -23.45 7.73
N PRO A 135 -17.84 -23.61 8.94
CA PRO A 135 -17.73 -22.50 9.89
C PRO A 135 -17.10 -21.24 9.27
N ALA A 136 -16.20 -21.42 8.29
CA ALA A 136 -15.61 -20.35 7.50
C ALA A 136 -16.61 -19.63 6.59
N GLU A 137 -17.52 -20.35 5.93
CA GLU A 137 -18.59 -19.76 5.11
C GLU A 137 -19.57 -18.95 5.95
N VAL A 138 -19.95 -19.47 7.12
CA VAL A 138 -20.84 -18.77 8.06
C VAL A 138 -20.19 -17.47 8.55
N LEU A 139 -18.88 -17.51 8.85
CA LEU A 139 -18.11 -16.34 9.24
C LEU A 139 -18.01 -15.32 8.09
N ALA A 140 -17.71 -15.78 6.87
CA ALA A 140 -17.62 -14.94 5.68
C ALA A 140 -18.96 -14.25 5.36
N GLN A 141 -20.07 -14.97 5.48
CA GLN A 141 -21.41 -14.42 5.29
C GLN A 141 -21.70 -13.31 6.31
N ARG A 142 -21.42 -13.55 7.60
CA ARG A 142 -21.59 -12.54 8.65
C ARG A 142 -20.77 -11.28 8.39
N TRP A 143 -19.51 -11.43 7.98
CA TRP A 143 -18.66 -10.28 7.67
C TRP A 143 -19.10 -9.54 6.41
N THR A 144 -19.65 -10.24 5.43
CA THR A 144 -20.27 -9.65 4.25
C THR A 144 -21.46 -8.76 4.65
N GLU A 145 -22.37 -9.29 5.47
CA GLU A 145 -23.53 -8.53 5.98
C GLU A 145 -23.10 -7.30 6.80
N ARG A 146 -22.09 -7.43 7.67
CA ARG A 146 -21.53 -6.29 8.41
C ARG A 146 -20.88 -5.25 7.49
N GLY A 147 -20.20 -5.70 6.44
CA GLY A 147 -19.62 -4.81 5.43
C GLY A 147 -20.71 -4.01 4.70
N GLU A 148 -21.78 -4.69 4.27
CA GLU A 148 -22.95 -4.05 3.66
C GLU A 148 -23.61 -3.05 4.61
N GLN A 149 -23.78 -3.40 5.89
CA GLN A 149 -24.30 -2.49 6.90
C GLN A 149 -23.45 -1.23 7.04
N LEU A 150 -22.11 -1.36 7.12
CA LEU A 150 -21.21 -0.21 7.17
C LEU A 150 -21.42 0.71 5.96
N PHE A 151 -21.48 0.14 4.75
CA PHE A 151 -21.69 0.93 3.54
C PHE A 151 -23.07 1.60 3.49
N GLN A 152 -24.11 0.95 4.00
CA GLN A 152 -25.44 1.53 4.13
C GLN A 152 -25.44 2.70 5.12
N GLU A 153 -24.81 2.56 6.28
CA GLU A 153 -24.68 3.62 7.28
C GLU A 153 -23.89 4.82 6.73
N LEU A 154 -22.77 4.56 6.04
CA LEU A 154 -21.99 5.59 5.36
C LEU A 154 -22.82 6.29 4.26
N ALA A 155 -23.59 5.54 3.47
CA ALA A 155 -24.43 6.10 2.42
C ALA A 155 -25.56 6.98 2.97
N ALA A 156 -26.20 6.55 4.06
CA ALA A 156 -27.26 7.30 4.73
C ALA A 156 -26.79 8.69 5.21
N HIS A 157 -25.51 8.83 5.53
CA HIS A 157 -24.88 10.09 5.96
C HIS A 157 -24.06 10.78 4.85
N GLY A 158 -24.16 10.31 3.61
CA GLY A 158 -23.45 10.89 2.46
C GLY A 158 -21.94 10.69 2.47
N ALA A 159 -21.40 9.78 3.28
CA ALA A 159 -19.97 9.50 3.42
C ALA A 159 -19.48 8.29 2.60
N SER A 160 -20.35 7.59 1.87
CA SER A 160 -19.98 6.37 1.13
C SER A 160 -18.95 6.59 0.01
N LEU A 161 -18.90 7.79 -0.57
CA LEU A 161 -17.95 8.16 -1.63
C LEU A 161 -16.78 9.02 -1.12
N HIS A 162 -16.68 9.20 0.19
CA HIS A 162 -15.63 10.03 0.79
C HIS A 162 -14.29 9.30 0.80
N GLU A 163 -13.20 10.06 0.67
CA GLU A 163 -11.85 9.53 0.79
C GLU A 163 -11.65 9.07 2.24
N TYR A 164 -11.21 7.84 2.47
CA TYR A 164 -10.88 7.38 3.81
C TYR A 164 -9.41 7.62 4.12
N ARG A 165 -9.05 7.76 5.41
CA ARG A 165 -7.68 7.77 5.92
C ARG A 165 -7.60 7.08 7.28
N ALA A 166 -6.47 6.45 7.57
CA ALA A 166 -6.19 5.84 8.86
C ALA A 166 -5.01 6.55 9.54
N ASP A 167 -5.22 6.99 10.77
CA ASP A 167 -4.14 7.38 11.70
C ASP A 167 -4.06 6.32 12.79
N LEU A 168 -3.22 5.32 12.57
CA LEU A 168 -3.04 4.21 13.50
C LEU A 168 -2.42 4.67 14.83
N LYS A 169 -1.66 5.77 14.84
CA LYS A 169 -1.04 6.30 16.07
C LYS A 169 -2.10 6.84 17.02
N GLU A 170 -3.12 7.53 16.49
CA GLU A 170 -4.29 7.95 17.26
C GLU A 170 -5.37 6.86 17.36
N GLY A 171 -5.22 5.74 16.63
CA GLY A 171 -6.23 4.69 16.54
C GLY A 171 -7.52 5.16 15.87
N ARG A 172 -7.40 5.97 14.82
CA ARG A 172 -8.53 6.63 14.14
C ARG A 172 -8.61 6.23 12.68
N PHE A 173 -9.82 6.01 12.20
CA PHE A 173 -10.17 5.84 10.80
C PHE A 173 -11.21 6.89 10.44
N VAL A 174 -10.95 7.71 9.42
CA VAL A 174 -11.81 8.85 9.08
C VAL A 174 -12.22 8.79 7.62
N TRP A 175 -13.44 9.22 7.34
CA TRP A 175 -13.94 9.50 5.99
C TRP A 175 -14.01 11.01 5.78
N LEU A 176 -13.34 11.50 4.75
CA LEU A 176 -13.13 12.90 4.41
C LEU A 176 -14.00 13.32 3.24
N ALA A 177 -14.84 14.32 3.46
CA ALA A 177 -15.55 15.01 2.39
C ALA A 177 -14.54 15.66 1.42
N PRO A 178 -14.95 15.96 0.17
CA PRO A 178 -14.09 16.63 -0.81
C PRO A 178 -13.46 17.95 -0.34
N GLY A 179 -14.05 18.62 0.66
CA GLY A 179 -13.51 19.83 1.29
C GLY A 179 -12.51 19.58 2.43
N GLY A 180 -12.08 18.33 2.67
CA GLY A 180 -11.15 17.96 3.75
C GLY A 180 -11.78 17.84 5.14
N ARG A 181 -13.11 18.01 5.24
CA ARG A 181 -13.86 17.87 6.50
C ARG A 181 -14.10 16.39 6.83
N VAL A 182 -13.88 16.00 8.08
CA VAL A 182 -14.24 14.66 8.57
C VAL A 182 -15.77 14.54 8.58
N SER A 183 -16.28 13.51 7.91
CA SER A 183 -17.72 13.24 7.77
C SER A 183 -18.16 12.04 8.60
N ALA A 184 -17.28 11.06 8.73
CA ALA A 184 -17.44 9.94 9.63
C ALA A 184 -16.09 9.58 10.24
N GLU A 185 -16.12 9.00 11.42
CA GLU A 185 -14.96 8.56 12.17
C GLU A 185 -15.26 7.23 12.85
N ALA A 186 -14.27 6.35 12.90
CA ALA A 186 -14.29 5.11 13.67
C ALA A 186 -12.95 4.95 14.39
N ARG A 187 -12.97 4.21 15.51
CA ARG A 187 -11.74 3.76 16.15
C ARG A 187 -11.15 2.61 15.34
N ALA A 188 -9.86 2.69 15.03
CA ALA A 188 -9.13 1.72 14.24
C ALA A 188 -8.12 0.96 15.10
N ARG A 189 -8.07 -0.36 14.94
CA ARG A 189 -7.02 -1.23 15.48
C ARG A 189 -6.47 -2.10 14.35
N LEU A 190 -5.15 -2.21 14.21
CA LEU A 190 -4.57 -3.11 13.21
C LEU A 190 -4.74 -4.57 13.65
N LEU A 191 -5.23 -5.42 12.77
CA LEU A 191 -5.33 -6.88 12.99
C LEU A 191 -4.07 -7.58 12.51
N CYS A 192 -3.78 -7.42 11.22
CA CYS A 192 -2.63 -8.01 10.55
C CYS A 192 -2.25 -7.19 9.32
N SER A 193 -1.05 -7.45 8.83
CA SER A 193 -0.57 -6.97 7.54
C SER A 193 -0.19 -8.16 6.67
N TRP A 194 -0.47 -8.08 5.37
CA TRP A 194 -0.11 -9.10 4.40
C TRP A 194 0.71 -8.50 3.28
N SER A 195 1.93 -9.00 3.09
CA SER A 195 2.86 -8.56 2.05
C SER A 195 2.53 -9.23 0.73
N ARG A 196 2.24 -8.43 -0.30
CA ARG A 196 1.92 -8.91 -1.65
C ARG A 196 3.13 -9.50 -2.37
N ALA A 197 4.33 -9.07 -1.98
CA ALA A 197 5.58 -9.48 -2.63
C ALA A 197 6.10 -10.82 -2.10
N THR A 198 5.85 -11.11 -0.82
CA THR A 198 6.39 -12.28 -0.13
C THR A 198 5.33 -13.28 0.31
N SER A 199 4.04 -12.95 0.16
CA SER A 199 2.91 -13.76 0.66
C SER A 199 2.99 -14.03 2.16
N VAL A 200 3.65 -13.14 2.91
CA VAL A 200 3.80 -13.24 4.37
C VAL A 200 2.71 -12.44 5.05
N LEU A 201 2.00 -13.07 5.97
CA LEU A 201 1.05 -12.44 6.87
C LEU A 201 1.67 -12.31 8.27
N VAL A 202 1.66 -11.10 8.82
CA VAL A 202 2.15 -10.82 10.18
C VAL A 202 1.01 -10.22 11.00
N MET A 203 0.72 -10.81 12.14
CA MET A 203 -0.26 -10.29 13.09
C MET A 203 0.26 -9.03 13.78
N ALA A 204 -0.62 -8.07 14.05
CA ALA A 204 -0.21 -6.76 14.57
C ALA A 204 0.50 -6.82 15.93
N TRP A 205 0.19 -7.83 16.78
CA TRP A 205 0.88 -8.04 18.05
C TRP A 205 2.31 -8.61 17.90
N ALA A 206 2.58 -9.26 16.77
CA ALA A 206 3.87 -9.85 16.44
C ALA A 206 4.77 -8.84 15.74
N ASP A 207 4.18 -7.92 14.98
CA ASP A 207 4.89 -6.81 14.38
C ASP A 207 5.29 -5.78 15.46
N PRO A 208 6.61 -5.58 15.74
CA PRO A 208 7.08 -4.60 16.72
C PRO A 208 6.59 -3.18 16.47
N PHE A 209 6.23 -2.87 15.22
CA PHE A 209 5.85 -1.55 14.75
C PHE A 209 4.39 -1.24 14.98
N PHE A 210 3.55 -2.26 14.88
CA PHE A 210 2.12 -2.11 15.09
C PHE A 210 1.66 -2.59 16.44
N ARG A 211 2.55 -3.17 17.26
CA ARG A 211 2.21 -3.68 18.59
C ARG A 211 1.49 -2.66 19.48
N ALA A 212 1.82 -1.37 19.37
CA ALA A 212 1.19 -0.30 20.15
C ALA A 212 -0.19 0.14 19.62
N THR A 213 -0.46 -0.11 18.33
CA THR A 213 -1.65 0.35 17.60
C THR A 213 -2.54 -0.81 17.12
N GLY A 214 -2.11 -2.04 17.40
CA GLY A 214 -2.72 -3.28 16.97
C GLY A 214 -3.62 -3.88 18.03
N VAL A 215 -4.23 -5.01 17.67
CA VAL A 215 -4.96 -5.85 18.63
C VAL A 215 -4.01 -6.59 19.55
N GLU A 216 -4.53 -7.01 20.70
CA GLU A 216 -3.82 -7.90 21.62
C GLU A 216 -3.63 -9.29 20.99
N ARG A 217 -2.77 -10.10 21.60
CA ARG A 217 -2.52 -11.46 21.13
C ARG A 217 -3.81 -12.28 21.19
N ILE A 218 -4.16 -12.91 20.07
CA ILE A 218 -5.32 -13.80 19.96
C ILE A 218 -4.84 -15.25 20.07
N ASP A 219 -5.42 -16.00 21.00
CA ASP A 219 -5.10 -17.41 21.18
C ASP A 219 -5.57 -18.24 19.97
N GLY A 220 -4.74 -19.20 19.55
CA GLY A 220 -5.01 -20.06 18.39
C GLY A 220 -4.54 -19.50 17.05
N LEU A 221 -4.29 -18.18 16.95
CA LEU A 221 -3.73 -17.58 15.73
C LEU A 221 -2.19 -17.55 15.77
N LEU A 222 -1.58 -17.90 14.65
CA LEU A 222 -0.12 -17.82 14.47
C LEU A 222 0.31 -16.36 14.36
N ALA A 223 1.46 -16.04 14.94
CA ALA A 223 2.03 -14.69 14.94
C ALA A 223 2.44 -14.22 13.54
N GLU A 224 2.96 -15.15 12.74
CA GLU A 224 3.45 -14.95 11.37
C GLU A 224 3.16 -16.23 10.58
N GLN A 225 2.79 -16.08 9.32
CA GLN A 225 2.52 -17.17 8.39
C GLN A 225 3.09 -16.82 7.01
N ASP A 226 3.87 -17.74 6.46
CA ASP A 226 4.41 -17.66 5.10
C ASP A 226 3.47 -18.34 4.10
N ASP A 227 3.68 -18.08 2.81
CA ASP A 227 2.95 -18.71 1.69
C ASP A 227 1.41 -18.55 1.78
N VAL A 228 0.93 -17.49 2.41
CA VAL A 228 -0.51 -17.17 2.52
C VAL A 228 -0.93 -16.38 1.29
N ASP A 229 -1.96 -16.86 0.59
CA ASP A 229 -2.55 -16.13 -0.53
C ASP A 229 -3.49 -15.02 -0.06
N GLU A 230 -4.02 -14.27 -1.02
CA GLU A 230 -4.88 -13.11 -0.76
C GLU A 230 -6.18 -13.48 -0.01
N GLU A 231 -6.77 -14.62 -0.38
CA GLU A 231 -8.01 -15.13 0.20
C GLU A 231 -7.79 -15.64 1.63
N GLY A 232 -6.72 -16.42 1.85
CA GLY A 232 -6.31 -16.88 3.17
C GLY A 232 -5.98 -15.72 4.10
N ALA A 233 -5.33 -14.67 3.61
CA ALA A 233 -5.07 -13.46 4.39
C ALA A 233 -6.39 -12.78 4.82
N TRP A 234 -7.39 -12.74 3.95
CA TRP A 234 -8.71 -12.20 4.28
C TRP A 234 -9.46 -13.07 5.29
N GLN A 235 -9.40 -14.40 5.16
CA GLN A 235 -9.99 -15.34 6.12
C GLN A 235 -9.38 -15.19 7.52
N ILE A 236 -8.06 -15.15 7.62
CA ILE A 236 -7.35 -14.92 8.89
C ILE A 236 -7.73 -13.55 9.49
N ALA A 237 -7.88 -12.52 8.66
CA ALA A 237 -8.34 -11.21 9.12
C ALA A 237 -9.78 -11.24 9.68
N MET A 238 -10.69 -12.00 9.05
CA MET A 238 -12.06 -12.20 9.54
C MET A 238 -12.10 -12.95 10.87
N GLU A 239 -11.28 -13.99 11.04
CA GLU A 239 -11.15 -14.73 12.31
C GLU A 239 -10.59 -13.83 13.41
N ALA A 240 -9.54 -13.07 13.12
CA ALA A 240 -8.95 -12.12 14.06
C ALA A 240 -9.95 -11.03 14.47
N ALA A 241 -10.72 -10.51 13.51
CA ALA A 241 -11.73 -9.49 13.77
C ALA A 241 -12.88 -10.02 14.65
N ASP A 242 -13.32 -11.27 14.45
CA ASP A 242 -14.38 -11.90 15.25
C ASP A 242 -13.88 -12.14 16.68
N ALA A 243 -12.66 -12.67 16.83
CA ALA A 243 -12.05 -12.92 18.13
C ALA A 243 -11.82 -11.63 18.94
N CYS A 244 -11.53 -10.50 18.29
CA CYS A 244 -11.36 -9.21 18.98
C CYS A 244 -12.67 -8.40 19.13
N GLY A 245 -13.81 -8.98 18.73
CA GLY A 245 -15.13 -8.36 18.83
C GLY A 245 -15.28 -7.08 18.02
N ALA A 246 -14.61 -6.99 16.86
CA ALA A 246 -14.67 -5.81 16.01
C ALA A 246 -16.10 -5.60 15.46
N ALA A 247 -16.55 -4.35 15.39
CA ALA A 247 -17.84 -4.03 14.75
C ALA A 247 -17.76 -4.21 13.23
N TYR A 248 -16.70 -3.68 12.61
CA TYR A 248 -16.48 -3.76 11.17
C TYR A 248 -15.03 -4.18 10.84
N LEU A 249 -14.84 -4.82 9.69
CA LEU A 249 -13.53 -5.18 9.14
C LEU A 249 -13.28 -4.35 7.89
N TYR A 250 -12.15 -3.66 7.84
CA TYR A 250 -11.79 -2.81 6.70
C TYR A 250 -10.40 -3.14 6.15
N ARG A 251 -10.29 -3.17 4.83
CA ARG A 251 -9.04 -3.45 4.11
C ARG A 251 -8.46 -2.17 3.53
N VAL A 252 -7.26 -1.81 3.96
CA VAL A 252 -6.50 -0.68 3.41
C VAL A 252 -5.39 -1.20 2.52
N ALA A 253 -5.47 -0.89 1.23
CA ALA A 253 -4.46 -1.27 0.27
C ALA A 253 -3.29 -0.27 0.28
N SER A 254 -2.06 -0.77 0.39
CA SER A 254 -0.84 -0.01 0.11
C SER A 254 -0.09 -0.64 -1.07
N PRO A 255 0.91 0.04 -1.67
CA PRO A 255 1.66 -0.50 -2.79
C PRO A 255 2.25 -1.90 -2.55
N GLN A 256 2.72 -2.18 -1.33
CA GLN A 256 3.45 -3.41 -0.99
C GLN A 256 2.67 -4.39 -0.13
N ALA A 257 1.70 -3.89 0.64
CA ALA A 257 1.00 -4.69 1.63
C ALA A 257 -0.46 -4.28 1.75
N TRP A 258 -1.26 -5.19 2.28
CA TRP A 258 -2.60 -4.91 2.75
C TRP A 258 -2.61 -4.84 4.26
N TYR A 259 -3.33 -3.86 4.78
CA TYR A 259 -3.56 -3.71 6.21
C TYR A 259 -5.02 -4.01 6.49
N PHE A 260 -5.27 -4.95 7.39
CA PHE A 260 -6.60 -5.30 7.82
C PHE A 260 -6.88 -4.65 9.17
N LEU A 261 -7.91 -3.81 9.21
CA LEU A 261 -8.26 -2.97 10.35
C LEU A 261 -9.58 -3.44 10.95
N ALA A 262 -9.57 -3.65 12.26
CA ALA A 262 -10.80 -3.68 13.06
C ALA A 262 -11.27 -2.24 13.28
N LEU A 263 -12.51 -1.96 12.92
CA LEU A 263 -13.16 -0.69 13.14
C LEU A 263 -14.27 -0.83 14.18
N ASP A 264 -14.26 0.09 15.15
CA ASP A 264 -15.23 0.15 16.25
C ASP A 264 -15.75 1.58 16.42
N ALA A 265 -16.84 1.75 17.15
CA ALA A 265 -17.38 3.06 17.54
C ALA A 265 -17.55 4.05 16.36
N LEU A 266 -18.18 3.59 15.26
CA LEU A 266 -18.49 4.44 14.12
C LEU A 266 -19.38 5.62 14.56
N THR A 267 -18.99 6.84 14.21
CA THR A 267 -19.72 8.07 14.48
C THR A 267 -19.72 8.99 13.27
N PHE A 268 -20.83 9.72 13.09
CA PHE A 268 -21.00 10.78 12.09
C PHE A 268 -20.92 12.18 12.70
N ALA A 269 -20.62 12.26 14.00
CA ALA A 269 -20.33 13.47 14.73
C ALA A 269 -18.86 13.40 15.20
N PRO A 270 -17.89 13.61 14.30
CA PRO A 270 -16.47 13.45 14.64
C PRO A 270 -16.05 14.51 15.66
N GLU A 271 -15.18 14.11 16.60
CA GLU A 271 -14.66 15.02 17.61
C GLU A 271 -13.83 16.15 16.98
N ARG A 272 -13.15 15.85 15.88
CA ARG A 272 -12.35 16.81 15.11
C ARG A 272 -12.96 17.01 13.74
N SER A 273 -13.20 18.26 13.37
CA SER A 273 -13.77 18.63 12.07
C SER A 273 -12.80 18.43 10.91
N SER A 274 -11.50 18.33 11.17
CA SER A 274 -10.45 18.16 10.17
C SER A 274 -9.47 17.07 10.58
N PHE A 275 -8.89 16.44 9.56
CA PHE A 275 -7.84 15.44 9.71
C PHE A 275 -6.49 16.08 9.39
N HIS A 276 -5.55 15.97 10.33
CA HIS A 276 -4.17 16.36 10.11
C HIS A 276 -3.32 15.13 10.35
N PRO A 277 -2.65 14.59 9.32
CA PRO A 277 -1.73 13.49 9.55
C PRO A 277 -0.64 13.98 10.51
N GLY A 278 -0.28 13.18 11.51
CA GLY A 278 0.89 13.45 12.34
C GLY A 278 2.17 13.57 11.50
N ALA A 279 3.23 14.17 12.04
CA ALA A 279 4.49 14.34 11.29
C ALA A 279 5.03 12.98 10.78
N PRO A 280 5.46 12.85 9.51
CA PRO A 280 5.91 11.58 8.93
C PRO A 280 7.32 11.17 9.38
N VAL A 281 7.96 11.97 10.24
CA VAL A 281 9.38 11.88 10.59
C VAL A 281 9.75 10.49 11.10
N GLY A 282 8.96 9.95 12.03
CA GLY A 282 9.20 8.61 12.57
C GLY A 282 9.14 7.51 11.50
N LEU A 283 8.22 7.61 10.54
CA LEU A 283 8.10 6.65 9.44
C LEU A 283 9.32 6.73 8.51
N VAL A 284 9.75 7.94 8.17
CA VAL A 284 10.87 8.16 7.25
C VAL A 284 12.19 7.72 7.88
N LEU A 285 12.49 8.20 9.10
CA LEU A 285 13.72 7.84 9.81
C LEU A 285 13.84 6.33 10.01
N ARG A 286 12.72 5.66 10.28
CA ARG A 286 12.73 4.22 10.44
C ARG A 286 12.98 3.49 9.12
N GLY A 287 12.29 3.86 8.05
CA GLY A 287 12.53 3.26 6.73
C GLY A 287 14.00 3.42 6.28
N ILE A 288 14.60 4.57 6.57
CA ILE A 288 16.02 4.82 6.32
C ILE A 288 16.90 3.91 7.17
N ARG A 289 16.65 3.83 8.48
CA ARG A 289 17.40 2.97 9.40
C ARG A 289 17.34 1.49 8.98
N ASP A 290 16.16 0.99 8.64
CA ASP A 290 15.97 -0.39 8.22
C ASP A 290 16.75 -0.69 6.91
N ALA A 291 16.77 0.27 5.97
CA ALA A 291 17.59 0.17 4.76
C ALA A 291 19.11 0.23 5.07
N ARG A 292 19.54 1.07 6.02
CA ARG A 292 20.95 1.15 6.45
C ARG A 292 21.39 -0.16 7.09
N GLU A 293 20.58 -0.75 7.96
CA GLU A 293 20.87 -2.02 8.61
C GLU A 293 21.01 -3.16 7.59
N ALA A 294 20.08 -3.24 6.62
CA ALA A 294 20.17 -4.20 5.53
C ALA A 294 21.49 -4.06 4.73
N ILE A 295 21.88 -2.84 4.38
CA ILE A 295 23.14 -2.56 3.67
C ILE A 295 24.36 -2.89 4.54
N ALA A 296 24.35 -2.49 5.82
CA ALA A 296 25.47 -2.65 6.74
C ALA A 296 25.71 -4.13 7.09
N SER A 297 24.64 -4.91 7.24
CA SER A 297 24.72 -6.35 7.52
C SER A 297 25.33 -7.14 6.36
N ARG A 298 25.16 -6.66 5.12
CA ARG A 298 25.55 -7.36 3.88
C ARG A 298 24.95 -8.76 3.77
N ALA A 299 23.85 -9.02 4.47
CA ALA A 299 23.15 -10.30 4.46
C ALA A 299 22.17 -10.43 3.28
N GLU A 300 21.81 -9.31 2.64
CA GLU A 300 20.89 -9.29 1.50
C GLU A 300 21.65 -9.10 0.16
N PRO A 301 21.22 -9.81 -0.90
CA PRO A 301 21.68 -9.57 -2.28
C PRO A 301 21.42 -8.13 -2.76
N ALA A 302 22.20 -7.67 -3.75
CA ALA A 302 22.15 -6.29 -4.22
C ALA A 302 20.80 -5.89 -4.85
N ASP A 303 20.13 -6.83 -5.52
CA ASP A 303 18.80 -6.63 -6.09
C ASP A 303 17.73 -6.47 -5.00
N VAL A 304 17.79 -7.23 -3.91
CA VAL A 304 16.92 -7.09 -2.74
C VAL A 304 17.07 -5.70 -2.12
N ILE A 305 18.31 -5.22 -1.94
CA ILE A 305 18.58 -3.86 -1.44
C ILE A 305 18.00 -2.80 -2.38
N ARG A 306 18.14 -2.96 -3.71
CA ARG A 306 17.53 -2.04 -4.68
C ARG A 306 16.02 -2.01 -4.52
N ASP A 307 15.41 -3.17 -4.48
CA ASP A 307 13.96 -3.28 -4.46
C ASP A 307 13.41 -2.72 -3.15
N ARG A 308 14.10 -2.91 -2.02
CA ARG A 308 13.81 -2.26 -0.73
C ARG A 308 13.89 -0.73 -0.82
N LEU A 309 14.94 -0.16 -1.41
CA LEU A 309 15.05 1.30 -1.59
C LEU A 309 13.99 1.86 -2.55
N SER A 310 13.67 1.13 -3.62
CA SER A 310 12.62 1.50 -4.58
C SER A 310 11.25 1.46 -3.92
N ALA A 311 10.99 0.41 -3.13
CA ALA A 311 9.81 0.23 -2.34
C ALA A 311 9.62 1.37 -1.32
N LEU A 312 10.66 1.72 -0.57
CA LEU A 312 10.59 2.84 0.37
C LEU A 312 10.33 4.16 -0.37
N SER A 313 11.01 4.40 -1.49
CA SER A 313 10.77 5.57 -2.33
C SER A 313 9.32 5.69 -2.79
N GLU A 314 8.76 4.63 -3.37
CA GLU A 314 7.38 4.61 -3.86
C GLU A 314 6.38 4.81 -2.72
N SER A 315 6.66 4.23 -1.55
CA SER A 315 5.87 4.47 -0.34
C SER A 315 5.86 5.95 0.05
N LEU A 316 7.02 6.61 0.11
CA LEU A 316 7.10 8.05 0.46
C LEU A 316 6.38 8.93 -0.58
N LEU A 317 6.57 8.65 -1.87
CA LEU A 317 5.88 9.35 -2.96
C LEU A 317 4.36 9.15 -2.90
N HIS A 318 3.92 7.95 -2.52
CA HIS A 318 2.51 7.66 -2.31
C HIS A 318 1.97 8.45 -1.11
N GLN A 319 2.66 8.43 0.03
CA GLN A 319 2.26 9.16 1.23
C GLN A 319 2.20 10.68 0.99
N ALA A 320 3.13 11.24 0.22
CA ALA A 320 3.12 12.65 -0.17
C ALA A 320 1.83 13.04 -0.91
N ARG A 321 1.37 12.18 -1.81
CA ARG A 321 0.20 12.44 -2.67
C ARG A 321 -1.13 12.09 -2.01
N TYR A 322 -1.08 11.21 -1.01
CA TYR A 322 -2.25 10.67 -0.33
C TYR A 322 -2.42 11.30 1.06
N ALA A 323 -1.75 10.75 2.08
CA ALA A 323 -1.95 11.17 3.47
C ALA A 323 -1.54 12.61 3.74
N TYR A 324 -0.45 13.07 3.12
CA TYR A 324 0.15 14.38 3.36
C TYR A 324 -0.22 15.41 2.31
N ARG A 325 -1.19 15.11 1.43
CA ARG A 325 -1.66 16.05 0.43
C ARG A 325 -2.04 17.37 1.10
N ASP A 326 -1.59 18.47 0.50
CA ASP A 326 -1.83 19.85 0.97
C ASP A 326 -1.11 20.24 2.27
N THR A 327 -0.15 19.43 2.75
CA THR A 327 0.75 19.77 3.87
C THR A 327 2.11 20.25 3.36
N ASP A 328 2.92 20.86 4.24
CA ASP A 328 4.31 21.23 3.97
C ASP A 328 5.24 20.01 3.84
N TRP A 329 4.80 18.83 4.30
CA TRP A 329 5.55 17.57 4.18
C TRP A 329 5.66 17.06 2.75
N VAL A 330 4.74 17.43 1.85
CA VAL A 330 4.70 16.93 0.46
C VAL A 330 6.05 17.11 -0.23
N ALA A 331 6.60 18.33 -0.21
CA ALA A 331 7.85 18.64 -0.90
C ALA A 331 9.06 17.87 -0.32
N ARG A 332 9.04 17.58 0.98
CA ARG A 332 10.11 16.84 1.68
C ARG A 332 10.02 15.34 1.38
N LEU A 333 8.82 14.78 1.46
CA LEU A 333 8.56 13.38 1.10
C LEU A 333 8.87 13.12 -0.37
N ASP A 334 8.45 14.02 -1.28
CA ASP A 334 8.75 13.92 -2.71
C ASP A 334 10.26 13.96 -2.98
N ARG A 335 10.99 14.90 -2.34
CA ARG A 335 12.44 14.99 -2.48
C ARG A 335 13.14 13.74 -1.97
N THR A 336 12.75 13.26 -0.79
CA THR A 336 13.34 12.08 -0.15
C THR A 336 13.06 10.83 -0.97
N GLY A 337 11.81 10.64 -1.40
CA GLY A 337 11.41 9.56 -2.29
C GLY A 337 12.19 9.59 -3.60
N ALA A 338 12.32 10.75 -4.25
CA ALA A 338 13.11 10.89 -5.47
C ALA A 338 14.60 10.57 -5.25
N CYS A 339 15.18 10.98 -4.12
CA CYS A 339 16.56 10.65 -3.75
C CYS A 339 16.75 9.14 -3.60
N LEU A 340 15.88 8.47 -2.83
CA LEU A 340 15.93 7.02 -2.64
C LEU A 340 15.77 6.25 -3.95
N MET A 341 14.87 6.70 -4.84
CA MET A 341 14.73 6.13 -6.19
C MET A 341 16.01 6.29 -7.01
N HIS A 342 16.70 7.43 -6.87
CA HIS A 342 17.97 7.65 -7.54
C HIS A 342 19.05 6.72 -6.99
N LEU A 343 19.16 6.57 -5.67
CA LEU A 343 20.09 5.62 -5.03
C LEU A 343 19.84 4.18 -5.48
N ALA A 344 18.58 3.75 -5.50
CA ALA A 344 18.20 2.42 -5.99
C ALA A 344 18.67 2.17 -7.44
N LYS A 345 18.52 3.17 -8.33
CA LYS A 345 18.97 3.09 -9.73
C LYS A 345 20.49 3.01 -9.90
N ARG A 346 21.27 3.42 -8.90
CA ARG A 346 22.74 3.30 -8.93
C ARG A 346 23.21 1.87 -8.69
N ILE A 347 22.41 1.04 -8.02
CA ILE A 347 22.73 -0.36 -7.78
C ILE A 347 22.66 -1.10 -9.14
N PRO A 348 23.67 -1.85 -9.58
CA PRO A 348 23.69 -2.55 -10.88
C PRO A 348 22.70 -3.73 -10.94
N ARG A 349 21.84 -3.79 -11.97
CA ARG A 349 20.93 -4.93 -12.18
C ARG A 349 21.66 -6.09 -12.83
N GLU A 350 21.53 -7.28 -12.26
CA GLU A 350 21.77 -8.51 -13.00
C GLU A 350 20.80 -8.54 -14.17
N SER A 351 21.33 -8.30 -15.36
CA SER A 351 20.58 -8.35 -16.60
C SER A 351 21.38 -9.17 -17.59
N PHE A 352 20.69 -9.87 -18.46
CA PHE A 352 21.33 -10.63 -19.53
C PHE A 352 22.29 -9.73 -20.34
N SER A 353 21.92 -8.47 -20.57
CA SER A 353 22.78 -7.47 -21.21
C SER A 353 24.05 -7.12 -20.41
N ALA A 354 23.95 -7.00 -19.08
CA ALA A 354 25.11 -6.71 -18.22
C ALA A 354 26.08 -7.90 -18.19
N ILE A 355 25.53 -9.12 -18.06
CA ILE A 355 26.31 -10.37 -18.10
C ILE A 355 26.96 -10.55 -19.49
N ALA A 356 26.20 -10.32 -20.57
CA ALA A 356 26.71 -10.40 -21.94
C ALA A 356 27.76 -9.33 -22.25
N ALA A 357 27.71 -8.17 -21.58
CA ALA A 357 28.73 -7.12 -21.66
C ALA A 357 29.97 -7.40 -20.81
N GLY A 358 30.06 -8.58 -20.17
CA GLY A 358 31.19 -8.96 -19.33
C GLY A 358 31.28 -8.17 -18.02
N GLN A 359 30.20 -7.49 -17.61
CA GLN A 359 30.17 -6.82 -16.31
C GLN A 359 30.15 -7.90 -15.23
N ARG A 360 31.07 -7.77 -14.26
CA ARG A 360 31.00 -8.54 -13.02
C ARG A 360 29.85 -7.97 -12.20
N VAL A 361 28.64 -8.44 -12.48
CA VAL A 361 27.54 -8.19 -11.56
C VAL A 361 27.69 -9.23 -10.45
N GLY A 362 28.15 -8.77 -9.28
CA GLY A 362 28.16 -9.59 -8.09
C GLY A 362 26.74 -9.71 -7.56
N GLU A 363 26.38 -10.91 -7.10
CA GLU A 363 25.16 -11.17 -6.33
C GLU A 363 25.05 -10.22 -5.12
N TRP A 364 26.21 -9.82 -4.58
CA TRP A 364 26.36 -9.01 -3.39
C TRP A 364 26.73 -7.56 -3.72
N LEU A 365 26.28 -6.64 -2.87
CA LEU A 365 26.58 -5.22 -2.98
C LEU A 365 28.09 -4.97 -2.80
N GLU A 366 28.70 -4.29 -3.77
CA GLU A 366 30.13 -3.93 -3.69
C GLU A 366 30.40 -3.04 -2.48
N ARG A 367 31.56 -3.26 -1.82
CA ARG A 367 31.91 -2.56 -0.57
C ARG A 367 31.92 -1.04 -0.73
N GLU A 368 32.46 -0.53 -1.84
CA GLU A 368 32.54 0.91 -2.11
C GLU A 368 31.15 1.51 -2.26
N LEU A 369 30.30 0.88 -3.08
CA LEU A 369 28.91 1.30 -3.25
C LEU A 369 28.12 1.21 -1.94
N ALA A 370 28.36 0.19 -1.11
CA ALA A 370 27.72 0.07 0.20
C ALA A 370 28.08 1.25 1.12
N VAL A 371 29.34 1.67 1.16
CA VAL A 371 29.76 2.86 1.94
C VAL A 371 29.09 4.12 1.41
N GLU A 372 29.09 4.33 0.09
CA GLU A 372 28.44 5.50 -0.52
C GLU A 372 26.93 5.55 -0.24
N LEU A 373 26.24 4.42 -0.27
CA LEU A 373 24.82 4.34 0.05
C LEU A 373 24.56 4.63 1.54
N LEU A 374 25.40 4.11 2.44
CA LEU A 374 25.28 4.38 3.88
C LEU A 374 25.50 5.87 4.19
N ASP A 375 26.48 6.51 3.56
CA ASP A 375 26.74 7.94 3.72
C ASP A 375 25.56 8.77 3.19
N ALA A 376 25.04 8.43 2.01
CA ALA A 376 23.88 9.10 1.44
C ALA A 376 22.62 8.95 2.31
N LEU A 377 22.36 7.76 2.84
CA LEU A 377 21.24 7.52 3.75
C LEU A 377 21.42 8.25 5.09
N SER A 378 22.65 8.35 5.60
CA SER A 378 22.95 9.10 6.84
C SER A 378 22.65 10.60 6.67
N LEU A 379 22.98 11.19 5.51
CA LEU A 379 22.64 12.58 5.23
C LEU A 379 21.12 12.84 5.18
N ILE A 380 20.35 11.89 4.64
CA ILE A 380 18.89 11.98 4.63
C ILE A 380 18.35 11.84 6.06
N GLU A 381 18.89 10.90 6.84
CA GLU A 381 18.53 10.71 8.26
C GLU A 381 18.78 12.00 9.07
N ASP A 382 19.95 12.61 8.91
CA ASP A 382 20.32 13.87 9.57
C ASP A 382 19.33 14.98 9.21
N GLU A 383 18.96 15.13 7.92
CA GLU A 383 17.94 16.10 7.49
C GLU A 383 16.61 15.86 8.21
N TRP A 384 16.14 14.62 8.28
CA TRP A 384 14.85 14.28 8.88
C TRP A 384 14.85 14.35 10.41
N SER A 385 15.99 14.10 11.06
CA SER A 385 16.15 14.15 12.51
C SER A 385 15.87 15.55 13.10
N LEU A 386 16.05 16.60 12.30
CA LEU A 386 15.77 17.99 12.68
C LEU A 386 14.29 18.27 12.93
N PHE A 387 13.41 17.33 12.59
CA PHE A 387 11.95 17.45 12.70
C PHE A 387 11.34 16.49 13.74
N GLY A 388 12.16 15.66 14.39
CA GLY A 388 11.75 14.59 15.30
C GLY A 388 11.48 15.02 16.72
#